data_AF-A0A534N8Q2-F1
#
_entry.id   AF-A0A534N8Q2-F1
#
_cell.length_a   1.000
_cell.length_b   1.000
_cell.length_c   1.000
_cell.angle_alpha   90.00
_cell.angle_beta   90.00
_cell.angle_gamma   90.00
#
_symmetry.space_group_name_H-M   'P 1'
#
loop_
_entity.id
_entity.type
_entity.pdbx_description
1 polymer ?
#
loop_
_entity_poly.entity_id
_entity_poly.type
_entity_poly.pdbx_seq_one_letter_code
_entity_poly.pdbx_strand_id
1 'polypeptide(L)'
;MTNTRLVAIAYVVLALAAGLFLEHVLLAVFGGFGPTQPLTRPLVGDWTWSTVIGLGACAATAIYLWMNPRTHEVSLEIAAELRKVSWPSFAETRAATIAVIVASVIAAVLLGLFDVFWQFLTDKIQNPSI
;
A
#
# COMPACT_ATOMS: atom_id res chain seq x y z
N MET A 1 -2.15 18.14 18.92
CA MET A 1 -2.85 16.85 19.16
C MET A 1 -2.03 16.02 20.13
N THR A 2 -2.64 15.36 21.12
CA THR A 2 -1.93 14.42 22.01
C THR A 2 -1.65 13.11 21.28
N ASN A 3 -0.56 12.41 21.63
CA ASN A 3 -0.19 11.13 21.00
C ASN A 3 -1.34 10.10 21.09
N THR A 4 -2.04 10.05 22.22
CA THR A 4 -3.21 9.19 22.42
C THR A 4 -4.34 9.47 21.43
N ARG A 5 -4.60 10.74 21.10
CA ARG A 5 -5.62 11.12 20.10
C ARG A 5 -5.20 10.73 18.68
N LEU A 6 -3.92 10.88 18.34
CA LEU A 6 -3.39 10.45 17.05
C LEU A 6 -3.51 8.93 16.88
N VAL A 7 -3.14 8.17 17.91
CA VAL A 7 -3.24 6.71 17.92
C VAL A 7 -4.70 6.27 17.83
N ALA A 8 -5.63 6.88 18.58
CA ALA A 8 -7.05 6.57 18.49
C ALA A 8 -7.62 6.81 17.07
N ILE A 9 -7.30 7.95 16.46
CA ILE A 9 -7.68 8.25 15.08
C ILE A 9 -7.08 7.22 14.13
N ALA A 10 -5.80 6.85 14.30
CA ALA A 10 -5.14 5.86 13.47
C ALA A 10 -5.82 4.49 13.54
N TYR A 11 -6.19 4.01 14.75
CA TYR A 11 -6.94 2.75 14.89
C TYR A 11 -8.29 2.78 14.18
N VAL A 12 -9.04 3.88 14.28
CA VAL A 12 -10.34 4.03 13.60
C VAL A 12 -10.16 4.05 12.08
N VAL A 13 -9.22 4.84 11.58
CA VAL A 13 -8.95 4.95 10.14
C VAL A 13 -8.47 3.61 9.57
N LEU A 14 -7.56 2.92 10.26
CA LEU A 14 -7.08 1.60 9.84
C LEU A 14 -8.18 0.54 9.90
N ALA A 15 -9.03 0.54 10.93
CA ALA A 15 -10.16 -0.38 11.03
C ALA A 15 -11.16 -0.17 9.89
N LEU A 16 -11.45 1.08 9.53
CA LEU A 16 -12.33 1.40 8.41
C LEU A 16 -11.70 1.00 7.07
N ALA A 17 -10.44 1.38 6.82
CA ALA A 17 -9.75 1.05 5.57
C ALA A 17 -9.61 -0.48 5.40
N ALA A 18 -9.19 -1.19 6.45
CA ALA A 18 -9.09 -2.64 6.44
C ALA A 18 -10.48 -3.31 6.34
N GLY A 19 -11.50 -2.77 7.01
CA GLY A 19 -12.87 -3.28 6.94
C GLY A 19 -13.47 -3.18 5.54
N LEU A 20 -13.31 -2.02 4.88
CA LEU A 20 -13.74 -1.81 3.49
C LEU A 20 -12.96 -2.71 2.53
N PHE A 21 -11.65 -2.91 2.75
CA PHE A 21 -10.88 -3.86 1.96
C PHE A 21 -11.35 -5.30 2.18
N LEU A 22 -11.56 -5.70 3.44
CA LEU A 22 -11.98 -7.04 3.81
C LEU A 22 -13.36 -7.37 3.24
N GLU A 23 -14.29 -6.42 3.21
CA GLU A 23 -15.56 -6.56 2.50
C GLU A 23 -15.36 -7.01 1.05
N HIS A 24 -14.49 -6.35 0.28
CA HIS A 24 -14.24 -6.69 -1.12
C HIS A 24 -13.61 -8.07 -1.26
N VAL A 25 -12.71 -8.44 -0.34
CA VAL A 25 -12.12 -9.79 -0.29
C VAL A 25 -13.19 -10.83 0.00
N LEU A 26 -14.05 -10.61 1.00
CA LEU A 26 -15.13 -11.53 1.36
C LEU A 26 -16.13 -11.67 0.20
N LEU A 27 -16.51 -10.56 -0.44
CA LEU A 27 -17.38 -10.58 -1.62
C LEU A 27 -16.77 -11.36 -2.79
N ALA A 28 -15.48 -11.16 -3.08
CA ALA A 28 -14.80 -11.90 -4.15
C ALA A 28 -14.72 -13.41 -3.85
N VAL A 29 -14.39 -13.75 -2.61
CA VAL A 29 -14.26 -15.15 -2.16
C VAL A 29 -15.63 -15.83 -2.19
N PHE A 30 -16.65 -15.28 -1.52
CA PHE A 30 -17.99 -15.87 -1.47
C PHE A 30 -18.70 -15.82 -2.83
N GLY A 31 -18.53 -14.74 -3.60
CA GLY A 31 -19.03 -14.65 -4.97
C GLY A 31 -18.48 -15.74 -5.89
N GLY A 32 -17.23 -16.18 -5.67
CA GLY A 32 -16.62 -17.30 -6.40
C GLY A 32 -17.23 -18.67 -6.09
N PHE A 33 -17.80 -18.87 -4.90
CA PHE A 33 -18.44 -20.13 -4.50
C PHE A 33 -19.92 -20.24 -4.93
N GLY A 34 -20.53 -19.13 -5.37
CA GLY A 34 -21.89 -19.13 -5.91
C GLY A 34 -22.59 -17.76 -5.76
N PRO A 35 -23.25 -17.22 -6.80
CA PRO A 35 -23.87 -15.89 -6.74
C PRO A 35 -25.00 -15.72 -5.71
N THR A 36 -25.64 -16.81 -5.28
CA THR A 36 -26.88 -16.80 -4.48
C THR A 36 -26.67 -17.10 -3.00
N GLN A 37 -25.46 -16.94 -2.47
CA GLN A 37 -25.19 -17.19 -1.06
C GLN A 37 -25.86 -16.13 -0.17
N PRO A 38 -26.32 -16.48 1.06
CA PRO A 38 -26.95 -15.52 1.97
C PRO A 38 -26.06 -14.31 2.29
N LEU A 39 -24.73 -14.49 2.20
CA LEU A 39 -23.71 -13.51 2.54
C LEU A 39 -23.52 -12.40 1.49
N THR A 40 -23.74 -12.73 0.22
CA THR A 40 -23.64 -11.79 -0.93
C THR A 40 -24.96 -11.10 -1.23
N ARG A 41 -26.05 -11.45 -0.53
CA ARG A 41 -27.36 -10.82 -0.71
C ARG A 41 -27.34 -9.37 -0.19
N PRO A 42 -27.83 -8.39 -0.96
CA PRO A 42 -27.95 -7.02 -0.49
C PRO A 42 -28.97 -6.94 0.66
N LEU A 43 -28.61 -6.18 1.69
CA LEU A 43 -29.41 -5.97 2.89
C LEU A 43 -30.17 -4.64 2.81
N VAL A 44 -29.44 -3.53 2.61
CA VAL A 44 -29.97 -2.17 2.42
C VAL A 44 -29.12 -1.45 1.37
N GLY A 45 -29.69 -1.13 0.21
CA GLY A 45 -28.92 -0.63 -0.92
C GLY A 45 -27.88 -1.66 -1.39
N ASP A 46 -26.66 -1.20 -1.69
CA ASP A 46 -25.54 -2.05 -2.13
C ASP A 46 -24.80 -2.74 -0.96
N TRP A 47 -25.23 -2.53 0.29
CA TRP A 47 -24.57 -3.10 1.46
C TRP A 47 -24.95 -4.57 1.61
N THR A 48 -23.95 -5.44 1.74
CA THR A 48 -24.11 -6.89 1.87
C THR A 48 -23.79 -7.36 3.30
N TRP A 49 -24.11 -8.61 3.63
CA TRP A 49 -23.69 -9.19 4.92
C TRP A 49 -22.16 -9.30 5.02
N SER A 50 -21.46 -9.47 3.90
CA SER A 50 -19.99 -9.39 3.84
C SER A 50 -19.46 -8.03 4.29
N THR A 51 -20.15 -6.92 3.98
CA THR A 51 -19.82 -5.57 4.44
C THR A 51 -19.89 -5.47 5.97
N VAL A 52 -20.99 -5.94 6.55
CA VAL A 52 -21.24 -5.85 8.00
C VAL A 52 -20.27 -6.73 8.77
N ILE A 53 -20.02 -7.95 8.28
CA ILE A 53 -19.06 -8.88 8.89
C ILE A 53 -17.63 -8.34 8.76
N GLY A 54 -17.24 -7.83 7.58
CA GLY A 54 -15.90 -7.28 7.34
C GLY A 54 -15.61 -6.07 8.24
N LEU A 55 -16.51 -5.09 8.25
CA LEU A 55 -16.35 -3.89 9.07
C LEU A 55 -16.47 -4.21 10.57
N GLY A 56 -17.41 -5.08 10.95
CA GLY A 56 -17.60 -5.52 12.34
C GLY A 56 -16.40 -6.29 12.88
N ALA A 57 -15.84 -7.22 12.10
CA ALA A 57 -14.66 -7.98 12.49
C ALA A 57 -13.45 -7.06 12.66
N CYS A 58 -13.19 -6.16 11.71
CA CYS A 58 -12.09 -5.20 11.81
C CYS A 58 -12.27 -4.23 12.99
N ALA A 59 -13.49 -3.76 13.25
CA ALA A 59 -13.77 -2.93 14.42
C ALA A 59 -13.52 -3.69 15.74
N ALA A 60 -13.97 -4.94 15.84
CA ALA A 60 -13.71 -5.78 17.00
C ALA A 60 -12.21 -6.04 17.22
N THR A 61 -11.46 -6.31 16.14
CA THR A 61 -10.00 -6.46 16.20
C THR A 61 -9.33 -5.17 16.65
N ALA A 62 -9.77 -4.00 16.16
CA ALA A 62 -9.21 -2.72 16.58
C ALA A 62 -9.46 -2.42 18.07
N ILE A 63 -10.65 -2.72 18.58
CA ILE A 63 -10.96 -2.61 20.02
C ILE A 63 -10.08 -3.56 20.82
N TYR A 64 -9.95 -4.82 20.39
CA TYR A 64 -9.10 -5.81 21.05
C TYR A 64 -7.64 -5.35 21.12
N LEU A 65 -7.10 -4.83 20.02
CA LEU A 65 -5.74 -4.29 19.97
C LEU A 65 -5.57 -3.05 20.87
N TRP A 66 -6.57 -2.20 20.96
CA TRP A 66 -6.56 -1.04 21.85
C TRP A 66 -6.55 -1.44 23.33
N MET A 67 -7.27 -2.49 23.70
CA MET A 67 -7.33 -2.99 25.07
C MET A 67 -6.04 -3.70 25.50
N ASN A 68 -5.22 -4.18 24.55
CA ASN A 68 -3.96 -4.84 24.85
C ASN A 68 -2.88 -3.80 25.22
N PRO A 69 -2.37 -3.78 26.46
CA PRO A 69 -1.42 -2.75 26.91
C PRO A 69 -0.13 -2.74 26.08
N ARG A 70 0.38 -3.92 25.68
CA ARG A 70 1.60 -4.02 24.88
C ARG A 70 1.46 -3.35 23.51
N THR A 71 0.33 -3.55 22.85
CA THR A 71 0.07 -2.96 21.53
C THR A 71 -0.18 -1.46 21.66
N HIS A 72 -0.88 -1.04 22.71
CA HIS A 72 -1.15 0.37 22.97
C HIS A 72 0.14 1.17 23.23
N GLU A 73 1.05 0.64 24.05
CA GLU A 73 2.36 1.25 24.32
C GLU A 73 3.20 1.42 23.06
N VAL A 74 3.35 0.36 22.26
CA VAL A 74 4.10 0.42 20.98
C VAL A 74 3.48 1.44 20.02
N SER A 75 2.15 1.55 20.00
CA SER A 75 1.46 2.52 19.15
C SER A 75 1.76 3.96 19.57
N LEU A 76 1.88 4.23 20.88
CA LEU A 76 2.24 5.54 21.41
C LEU A 76 3.71 5.88 21.14
N GLU A 77 4.62 4.90 21.22
CA GLU A 77 6.03 5.05 20.85
C GLU A 77 6.17 5.39 19.36
N ILE A 78 5.49 4.66 18.48
CA ILE A 78 5.46 4.96 17.05
C ILE A 78 4.97 6.39 16.81
N ALA A 79 3.89 6.81 17.47
CA ALA A 79 3.40 8.19 17.34
C ALA A 79 4.41 9.23 17.85
N ALA A 80 5.20 8.90 18.89
CA ALA A 80 6.26 9.77 19.39
C ALA A 80 7.43 9.87 18.40
N GLU A 81 7.83 8.76 17.77
CA GLU A 81 8.89 8.75 16.76
C GLU A 81 8.46 9.43 15.45
N LEU A 82 7.23 9.18 14.98
CA LEU A 82 6.69 9.84 13.78
C LEU A 82 6.63 11.36 13.92
N ARG A 83 6.50 11.89 15.15
CA ARG A 83 6.55 13.34 15.39
C ARG A 83 7.95 13.93 15.24
N LYS A 84 9.01 13.12 15.33
CA LYS A 84 10.38 13.56 15.10
C LYS A 84 10.73 13.58 13.61
N VAL A 85 9.94 12.90 12.77
CA VAL A 85 10.13 12.90 11.32
C VAL A 85 9.81 14.27 10.76
N SER A 86 10.82 14.93 10.21
CA SER A 86 10.67 16.13 9.40
C SER A 86 10.19 15.72 8.00
N TRP A 87 8.91 15.95 7.70
CA TRP A 87 8.38 15.75 6.36
C TRP A 87 8.98 16.78 5.39
N PRO A 88 9.46 16.35 4.22
CA PRO A 88 10.09 17.26 3.27
C PRO A 88 9.07 18.26 2.73
N SER A 89 9.54 19.47 2.41
CA SER A 89 8.72 20.46 1.71
C SER A 89 8.51 20.04 0.26
N PHE A 90 7.46 20.57 -0.39
CA PHE A 90 7.18 20.28 -1.80
C PHE A 90 8.37 20.60 -2.73
N ALA A 91 9.14 21.65 -2.40
CA ALA A 91 10.34 22.01 -3.13
C ALA A 91 11.45 20.95 -2.99
N GLU A 92 11.66 20.43 -1.78
CA GLU A 92 12.62 19.34 -1.51
C GLU A 92 12.18 18.04 -2.19
N THR A 93 10.88 17.70 -2.14
CA THR A 93 10.33 16.54 -2.85
C THR A 93 10.59 16.65 -4.34
N ARG A 94 10.32 17.81 -4.96
CA ARG A 94 10.58 18.05 -6.39
C ARG A 94 12.06 17.94 -6.72
N ALA A 95 12.94 18.50 -5.89
CA ALA A 95 14.38 18.40 -6.09
C ALA A 95 14.85 16.93 -6.05
N ALA A 96 14.38 16.15 -5.08
CA ALA A 96 14.69 14.73 -4.98
C ALA A 96 14.16 13.94 -6.20
N THR A 97 12.93 14.20 -6.65
CA THR A 97 12.38 13.56 -7.85
C THR A 97 13.18 13.88 -9.10
N ILE A 98 13.58 15.14 -9.29
CA ILE A 98 14.42 15.54 -10.43
C ILE A 98 15.77 14.82 -10.38
N ALA A 99 16.39 14.72 -9.21
CA ALA A 99 17.65 14.01 -9.04
C ALA A 99 17.53 12.53 -9.47
N VAL A 100 16.46 11.84 -9.05
CA VAL A 100 16.20 10.45 -9.45
C VAL A 100 15.98 10.34 -10.96
N ILE A 101 15.18 11.22 -11.56
CA ILE A 101 14.95 11.24 -13.01
C ILE A 101 16.28 11.37 -13.77
N VAL A 102 17.13 12.31 -13.38
CA VAL A 102 18.43 12.52 -14.02
C VAL A 102 19.32 11.30 -13.86
N ALA A 103 19.41 10.72 -12.66
CA ALA A 103 20.19 9.51 -12.42
C ALA A 103 19.70 8.33 -13.27
N SER A 104 18.39 8.13 -13.37
CA SER A 104 17.79 7.08 -14.21
C SER A 104 18.04 7.30 -15.70
N VAL A 105 17.98 8.55 -16.19
CA VAL A 105 18.29 8.88 -17.59
C VAL A 105 19.75 8.59 -17.91
N ILE A 106 20.68 8.98 -17.03
CA ILE A 106 22.10 8.68 -17.21
C ILE A 106 22.33 7.17 -17.27
N ALA A 107 21.73 6.41 -16.35
CA ALA A 107 21.82 4.95 -16.34
C ALA A 107 21.25 4.33 -17.63
N ALA A 108 20.09 4.81 -18.09
CA ALA A 108 19.46 4.32 -19.32
C ALA A 108 20.31 4.60 -20.57
N VAL A 109 20.91 5.79 -20.68
CA VAL A 109 21.81 6.12 -21.79
C VAL A 109 23.06 5.24 -21.76
N LEU A 110 23.69 5.04 -20.61
CA LEU A 110 24.86 4.18 -20.49
C LEU A 110 24.54 2.74 -20.87
N LEU A 111 23.46 2.18 -20.34
CA LEU A 111 23.01 0.83 -20.69
C LEU A 111 22.69 0.71 -22.19
N GLY A 112 21.97 1.67 -22.76
CA GLY A 112 21.65 1.68 -24.19
C GLY A 112 22.90 1.74 -25.07
N LEU A 113 23.95 2.47 -24.66
CA LEU A 113 25.23 2.49 -25.38
C LEU A 113 25.94 1.12 -25.32
N PHE A 114 25.91 0.45 -24.17
CA PHE A 114 26.44 -0.92 -24.07
C PHE A 114 25.67 -1.87 -24.97
N ASP A 115 24.34 -1.79 -25.00
CA ASP A 115 23.50 -2.64 -25.84
C ASP A 115 23.84 -2.47 -27.34
N VAL A 116 23.99 -1.24 -27.81
CA VAL A 116 24.39 -0.94 -29.20
C VAL A 116 25.80 -1.43 -29.50
N PHE A 117 26.75 -1.22 -28.58
CA PHE A 117 28.13 -1.67 -28.74
C PHE A 117 28.21 -3.20 -28.87
N TRP A 118 27.48 -3.91 -28.01
CA TRP A 118 27.44 -5.37 -28.07
C TRP A 118 26.75 -5.88 -29.33
N GLN A 119 25.66 -5.26 -29.78
CA GLN A 119 25.03 -5.59 -31.06
C GLN A 119 26.02 -5.47 -32.21
N PHE A 120 26.75 -4.35 -32.32
CA PHE A 120 27.77 -4.16 -33.36
C PHE A 120 28.87 -5.22 -33.31
N LEU A 121 29.34 -5.57 -32.12
CA LEU A 121 30.40 -6.57 -31.96
C LEU A 121 29.91 -7.98 -32.33
N THR A 122 28.70 -8.35 -31.89
CA THR A 122 28.10 -9.65 -32.20
C THR A 122 27.80 -9.78 -33.69
N ASP A 123 27.26 -8.74 -34.33
CA ASP A 123 26.99 -8.74 -35.78
C ASP A 123 28.28 -8.98 -36.58
N LYS A 124 29.38 -8.33 -36.19
CA LYS A 124 30.68 -8.48 -36.84
C LYS A 124 31.29 -9.88 -36.67
N ILE A 125 31.06 -10.53 -35.54
CA ILE A 125 31.55 -11.89 -35.27
C ILE A 125 30.70 -12.93 -36.02
N GLN A 126 29.37 -12.74 -36.04
CA GLN A 126 28.43 -13.74 -36.54
C GLN A 126 28.21 -13.66 -38.06
N ASN A 127 28.36 -12.49 -38.68
CA ASN A 127 28.26 -12.31 -40.13
C ASN A 127 29.47 -11.55 -40.72
N PRO A 128 30.60 -12.25 -40.98
CA PRO A 128 31.87 -11.61 -41.36
C PRO A 128 31.94 -11.09 -42.81
N SER A 129 30.85 -11.15 -43.59
CA SER A 129 30.79 -10.74 -45.00
C SER A 129 30.18 -9.36 -45.25
N ILE A 130 29.86 -8.62 -44.18
CA ILE A 130 29.67 -7.14 -44.19
C ILE A 130 30.68 -6.49 -43.24
#